data_AF-A0A2W4LMQ7-F1
#
_entry.id   AF-A0A2W4LMQ7-F1
#
_cell.length_a   1.000
_cell.length_b   1.000
_cell.length_c   1.000
_cell.angle_alpha   90.00
_cell.angle_beta   90.00
_cell.angle_gamma   90.00
#
_symmetry.space_group_name_H-M   'P 1'
#
loop_
_entity.id
_entity.type
_entity.pdbx_description
1 polymer ?
#
loop_
_entity_poly.entity_id
_entity_poly.type
_entity_poly.pdbx_seq_one_letter_code
_entity_poly.pdbx_strand_id
1 'polypeptide(L)'
;GPEALAGGPIGKVRDGDLIRIVVDRVNLMGSVDLVGEGDVEFGPEEGARVLASRPPRPDLAPHPALPDDTRLWAALQQLGGGTWGGCVYDVDAIISALRG
;
A
#
# COMPACT_ATOMS: atom_id res chain seq x y z
N GLY A 1 4.43 -2.14 -4.86
CA GLY A 1 3.08 -2.32 -4.32
C GLY A 1 2.38 -1.00 -4.01
N PRO A 2 1.05 -0.94 -4.21
CA PRO A 2 0.24 0.22 -3.87
C PRO A 2 0.24 0.52 -2.36
N GLU A 3 0.08 1.79 -2.01
CA GLU A 3 -0.09 2.28 -0.64
C GLU A 3 -1.49 1.97 -0.07
N ALA A 4 -1.72 2.24 1.22
CA ALA A 4 -2.98 1.94 1.90
C ALA A 4 -4.20 2.57 1.19
N LEU A 5 -4.14 3.89 0.92
CA LEU A 5 -5.24 4.62 0.27
C LEU A 5 -5.45 4.21 -1.19
N ALA A 6 -4.44 3.61 -1.82
CA ALA A 6 -4.50 3.02 -3.16
C ALA A 6 -4.93 1.54 -3.15
N GLY A 7 -5.46 1.03 -2.03
CA GLY A 7 -5.94 -0.36 -1.92
C GLY A 7 -4.85 -1.38 -1.65
N GLY A 8 -3.66 -0.95 -1.21
CA GLY A 8 -2.56 -1.83 -0.87
C GLY A 8 -2.80 -2.69 0.37
N PRO A 9 -2.08 -3.83 0.48
CA PRO A 9 -2.26 -4.79 1.57
C PRO A 9 -1.99 -4.18 2.96
N ILE A 10 -1.13 -3.17 3.04
CA ILE A 10 -0.85 -2.44 4.28
C ILE A 10 -2.11 -1.76 4.86
N GLY A 11 -3.09 -1.41 4.03
CA GLY A 11 -4.38 -0.87 4.49
C GLY A 11 -5.29 -1.89 5.16
N LYS A 12 -4.89 -3.17 5.21
CA LYS A 12 -5.64 -4.28 5.83
C LYS A 12 -4.99 -4.81 7.11
N VAL A 13 -3.85 -4.25 7.50
CA VAL A 13 -3.18 -4.55 8.77
C VAL A 13 -4.01 -3.98 9.93
N ARG A 14 -4.04 -4.72 11.04
CA ARG A 14 -4.83 -4.43 12.23
C ARG A 14 -3.94 -4.47 13.47
N ASP A 15 -4.43 -3.87 14.55
CA ASP A 15 -3.75 -3.95 15.84
C ASP A 15 -3.69 -5.41 16.31
N GLY A 16 -2.54 -5.81 16.86
CA GLY A 16 -2.27 -7.19 17.25
C GLY A 16 -1.70 -8.07 16.14
N ASP A 17 -1.58 -7.58 14.90
CA ASP A 17 -0.85 -8.29 13.85
C ASP A 17 0.64 -8.39 14.17
N LEU A 18 1.23 -9.57 13.97
CA LEU A 18 2.67 -9.80 14.04
C LEU A 18 3.28 -9.66 12.65
N ILE A 19 4.17 -8.68 12.48
CA ILE A 19 4.84 -8.40 11.21
C ILE A 19 6.30 -8.83 11.28
N ARG A 20 6.72 -9.65 10.31
CA ARG A 20 8.13 -10.01 10.11
C ARG A 20 8.74 -9.13 9.04
N ILE A 21 9.91 -8.58 9.33
CA ILE A 21 10.72 -7.81 8.38
C ILE A 21 12.05 -8.54 8.19
N VAL A 22 12.35 -8.90 6.94
CA VAL A 22 13.62 -9.51 6.55
C VAL A 22 14.41 -8.52 5.71
N VAL A 23 15.68 -8.32 6.04
CA VAL A 23 16.60 -7.47 5.29
C VAL A 23 17.89 -8.25 5.02
N ASP A 24 18.05 -8.72 3.79
CA ASP A 24 19.27 -9.34 3.30
C ASP A 24 20.13 -8.31 2.57
N ARG A 25 21.21 -7.89 3.24
CA ARG A 25 22.14 -6.87 2.73
C ARG A 25 23.21 -7.42 1.79
N VAL A 26 23.31 -8.75 1.65
CA VAL A 26 24.25 -9.40 0.73
C VAL A 26 23.57 -9.58 -0.62
N ASN A 27 22.37 -10.16 -0.64
CA ASN A 27 21.60 -10.37 -1.87
C ASN A 27 20.73 -9.16 -2.26
N LEU A 28 20.70 -8.11 -1.42
CA LEU A 28 19.88 -6.91 -1.59
C LEU A 28 18.38 -7.22 -1.72
N MET A 29 17.93 -8.18 -0.92
CA MET A 29 16.53 -8.62 -0.87
C MET A 29 15.90 -8.25 0.46
N GLY A 30 14.58 -8.06 0.46
CA GLY A 30 13.82 -7.88 1.68
C GLY A 30 12.39 -8.34 1.52
N SER A 31 11.76 -8.68 2.63
CA SER A 31 10.33 -8.99 2.70
C SER A 31 9.70 -8.36 3.93
N VAL A 32 8.41 -8.08 3.83
CA VAL A 32 7.57 -7.65 4.95
C VAL A 32 6.33 -8.52 4.89
N ASP A 33 6.18 -9.40 5.88
CA ASP A 33 5.17 -10.44 5.90
C ASP A 33 4.31 -10.33 7.16
N LEU A 34 3.01 -10.58 7.03
CA LEU A 34 2.17 -10.90 8.19
C LEU A 34 2.48 -12.35 8.61
N VAL A 35 2.79 -12.57 9.87
CA VAL A 35 3.20 -13.89 10.41
C VAL A 35 2.50 -14.24 11.72
N GLY A 36 1.44 -13.53 12.09
CA GLY A 36 0.66 -13.85 13.27
C GLY A 36 -0.42 -12.80 13.55
N GLU A 37 -1.32 -13.14 14.46
CA GLU A 37 -2.37 -12.26 15.00
C GLU A 37 -2.63 -12.65 16.48
N GLY A 38 -2.43 -11.71 17.39
CA GLY A 38 -2.54 -11.97 18.84
C GLY A 38 -1.51 -13.00 19.32
N ASP A 39 -1.98 -14.06 19.96
CA ASP A 39 -1.13 -15.16 20.47
C ASP A 39 -0.87 -16.26 19.43
N VAL A 40 -1.39 -16.12 18.20
CA VAL A 40 -1.24 -17.13 17.14
C VAL A 40 -0.18 -16.67 16.15
N GLU A 41 0.87 -17.47 16.01
CA GLU A 41 1.87 -17.31 14.96
C GLU A 41 1.58 -18.24 13.77
N PHE A 42 1.84 -17.75 12.56
CA PHE A 42 1.72 -18.50 11.32
C PHE A 42 2.78 -18.08 10.30
N GLY A 43 2.92 -18.84 9.21
CA GLY A 43 3.88 -18.54 8.16
C GLY A 43 3.45 -17.39 7.22
N PRO A 44 4.38 -16.81 6.44
CA PRO A 44 4.09 -15.73 5.49
C PRO A 44 3.03 -16.10 4.44
N GLU A 45 2.96 -17.36 4.02
CA GLU A 45 1.94 -17.84 3.07
C GLU A 45 0.53 -17.76 3.66
N GLU A 46 0.38 -18.08 4.95
CA GLU A 46 -0.88 -17.91 5.66
C GLU A 46 -1.21 -16.43 5.83
N GLY A 47 -0.23 -15.61 6.21
CA GLY A 47 -0.42 -14.17 6.32
C GLY A 47 -0.87 -13.51 5.03
N ALA A 48 -0.35 -13.94 3.87
CA ALA A 48 -0.82 -13.48 2.57
C ALA A 48 -2.29 -13.84 2.32
N ARG A 49 -2.72 -15.05 2.69
CA ARG A 49 -4.14 -15.48 2.60
C ARG A 49 -5.04 -14.70 3.55
N VAL A 50 -4.59 -14.46 4.77
CA VAL A 50 -5.30 -13.64 5.77
C VAL A 50 -5.47 -12.20 5.27
N LEU A 51 -4.41 -11.55 4.79
CA LEU A 51 -4.52 -10.19 4.24
C LEU A 51 -5.41 -10.14 2.98
N ALA A 52 -5.33 -11.15 2.11
CA ALA A 52 -6.18 -11.21 0.93
C ALA A 52 -7.68 -11.30 1.30
N SER A 53 -8.02 -12.11 2.31
CA SER A 53 -9.40 -12.32 2.75
C SER A 53 -9.97 -11.16 3.58
N ARG A 54 -9.12 -10.35 4.22
CA ARG A 54 -9.58 -9.19 4.99
C ARG A 54 -10.25 -8.14 4.08
N PRO A 55 -11.42 -7.61 4.48
CA PRO A 55 -11.98 -6.44 3.83
C PRO A 55 -11.08 -5.21 4.08
N PRO A 56 -11.12 -4.20 3.19
CA PRO A 56 -10.53 -2.91 3.48
C PRO A 56 -11.04 -2.35 4.81
N ARG A 57 -10.16 -1.64 5.52
CA ARG A 57 -10.52 -0.96 6.76
C ARG A 57 -11.54 0.15 6.48
N PRO A 58 -12.71 0.16 7.14
CA PRO A 58 -13.76 1.15 6.88
C PRO A 58 -13.40 2.56 7.39
N ASP A 59 -12.43 2.65 8.31
CA ASP A 59 -11.91 3.89 8.86
C ASP A 59 -10.72 4.45 8.06
N LEU A 60 -10.25 3.72 7.05
CA LEU A 60 -9.17 4.19 6.18
C LEU A 60 -9.72 5.18 5.14
N ALA A 61 -9.48 6.47 5.36
CA ALA A 61 -9.89 7.53 4.47
C ALA A 61 -8.85 8.67 4.41
N PRO A 62 -8.85 9.49 3.35
CA PRO A 62 -8.10 10.75 3.35
C PRO A 62 -8.49 11.63 4.53
N HIS A 63 -7.55 12.43 5.03
CA HIS A 63 -7.82 13.35 6.12
C HIS A 63 -8.92 14.36 5.74
N PRO A 64 -9.93 14.65 6.61
CA PRO A 64 -11.05 15.53 6.25
C PRO A 64 -10.63 16.95 5.84
N ALA A 65 -9.54 17.45 6.42
CA ALA A 65 -8.98 18.77 6.12
C ALA A 65 -7.87 18.74 5.04
N LEU A 66 -7.78 17.68 4.23
CA LEU A 66 -6.78 17.58 3.17
C LEU A 66 -7.07 18.62 2.08
N PRO A 67 -6.14 19.55 1.78
CA PRO A 67 -6.36 20.57 0.76
C PRO A 67 -6.62 19.95 -0.62
N ASP A 68 -7.48 20.60 -1.41
CA ASP A 68 -7.84 20.12 -2.74
C ASP A 68 -6.62 20.02 -3.67
N ASP A 69 -5.65 20.93 -3.55
CA ASP A 69 -4.39 20.86 -4.31
C ASP A 69 -3.57 19.60 -3.96
N THR A 70 -3.57 19.19 -2.69
CA THR A 70 -2.90 17.95 -2.26
C THR A 70 -3.64 16.72 -2.78
N ARG A 71 -4.98 16.75 -2.78
CA ARG A 71 -5.81 15.68 -3.36
C ARG A 71 -5.56 15.53 -4.86
N LEU A 72 -5.53 16.65 -5.58
CA LEU A 72 -5.24 16.68 -7.01
C LEU A 72 -3.81 16.18 -7.29
N TRP A 73 -2.83 16.67 -6.55
CA TRP A 73 -1.44 16.20 -6.64
C TRP A 73 -1.37 14.68 -6.47
N ALA A 74 -1.98 14.12 -5.42
CA ALA A 74 -1.96 12.68 -5.17
C ALA A 74 -2.59 11.87 -6.31
N ALA A 75 -3.72 12.34 -6.86
CA ALA A 75 -4.39 11.68 -7.98
C ALA A 75 -3.51 11.67 -9.25
N LEU A 76 -2.89 12.81 -9.60
CA LEU A 76 -1.99 12.93 -10.75
C LEU A 76 -0.75 12.04 -10.59
N GLN A 77 -0.20 11.98 -9.37
CA GLN A 77 0.92 11.10 -9.04
C GLN A 77 0.57 9.63 -9.20
N GLN A 78 -0.63 9.23 -8.76
CA GLN A 78 -1.11 7.86 -8.87
C GLN A 78 -1.28 7.44 -10.34
N LEU A 79 -1.80 8.34 -11.20
CA LEU A 79 -1.89 8.11 -12.64
C LEU A 79 -0.51 7.98 -13.30
N GLY A 80 0.50 8.66 -12.77
CA GLY A 80 1.89 8.59 -13.24
C GLY A 80 2.73 7.45 -12.68
N GLY A 81 2.11 6.43 -12.07
CA GLY A 81 2.81 5.25 -11.53
C GLY A 81 3.05 5.27 -10.02
N GLY A 82 2.59 6.31 -9.32
CA GLY A 82 2.59 6.42 -7.86
C GLY A 82 3.98 6.28 -7.25
N THR A 83 4.05 5.63 -6.08
CA THR A 83 5.31 5.45 -5.33
C THR A 83 6.41 4.77 -6.14
N TRP A 84 6.04 3.85 -7.04
CA TRP A 84 7.01 3.09 -7.86
C TRP A 84 7.39 3.82 -9.14
N GLY A 85 6.56 4.76 -9.58
CA GLY A 85 6.91 5.76 -10.60
C GLY A 85 7.77 6.90 -10.06
N GLY A 86 8.15 6.88 -8.78
CA GLY A 86 9.02 7.88 -8.17
C GLY A 86 8.28 9.11 -7.63
N CYS A 87 6.95 9.05 -7.49
CA CYS A 87 6.13 10.19 -7.06
C CYS A 87 6.42 11.45 -7.91
N VAL A 88 6.48 11.28 -9.23
CA VAL A 88 6.54 12.39 -10.21
C VAL A 88 5.32 12.41 -11.14
N TYR A 89 5.07 13.58 -11.74
CA TYR A 89 4.09 13.69 -12.81
C TYR A 89 4.63 13.06 -14.09
N ASP A 90 4.14 11.87 -14.44
CA ASP A 90 4.25 11.33 -15.79
C ASP A 90 3.19 12.01 -16.68
N VAL A 91 3.62 13.07 -17.36
CA VAL A 91 2.75 13.91 -18.18
C VAL A 91 2.07 13.10 -19.29
N ASP A 92 2.76 12.15 -19.90
CA ASP A 92 2.21 11.35 -21.00
C ASP A 92 1.16 10.36 -20.49
N ALA A 93 1.42 9.69 -19.36
CA ALA A 93 0.44 8.79 -18.72
C ALA A 93 -0.80 9.56 -18.25
N ILE A 94 -0.62 10.74 -17.64
CA ILE A 94 -1.72 11.61 -17.19
C ILE A 94 -2.56 12.07 -18.39
N ILE A 95 -1.93 12.58 -19.45
CA ILE A 95 -2.65 13.03 -20.65
C ILE A 95 -3.39 11.85 -21.30
N SER A 96 -2.77 10.67 -21.36
CA SER A 96 -3.42 9.46 -21.88
C SER A 96 -4.66 9.09 -21.08
N ALA A 97 -4.58 9.08 -19.74
CA ALA A 97 -5.70 8.77 -18.86
C ALA A 97 -6.86 9.78 -18.97
N LEU A 98 -6.56 11.05 -19.22
CA LEU A 98 -7.57 12.10 -19.40
C LEU A 98 -8.27 12.05 -20.76
N ARG A 99 -7.67 11.43 -21.78
CA ARG A 99 -8.19 11.43 -23.14
C ARG A 99 -9.13 10.27 -23.46
N GLY A 100 -9.09 9.17 -22.70
CA GLY A 100 -9.96 8.00 -22.88
C GLY A 100 -9.60 7.17 -24.11
#